data_AF-A0A2V8W2B2-F1
#
_entry.id   AF-A0A2V8W2B2-F1
#
_cell.length_a   1.000
_cell.length_b   1.000
_cell.length_c   1.000
_cell.angle_alpha   90.00
_cell.angle_beta   90.00
_cell.angle_gamma   90.00
#
_symmetry.space_group_name_H-M   'P 1'
#
loop_
_entity.id
_entity.type
_entity.pdbx_description
1 polymer ?
#
loop_
_entity_poly.entity_id
_entity_poly.type
_entity_poly.pdbx_seq_one_letter_code
_entity_poly.pdbx_strand_id
1 'polypeptide(L)' 'MAKPITAVVKLQVPAGQATPAPPVGTALGPHGVNIMEFVKQF' A
#
# COMPACT_ATOMS: atom_id res chain seq x y z
N MET A 1 -14.55 9.24 -18.23
CA MET A 1 -15.08 9.51 -16.88
C MET A 1 -14.07 9.02 -15.87
N ALA A 2 -13.61 9.88 -14.96
CA ALA A 2 -12.64 9.46 -13.94
C ALA A 2 -13.31 8.51 -12.95
N LYS A 3 -12.64 7.40 -12.63
CA LYS A 3 -13.15 6.48 -11.61
C LYS A 3 -13.18 7.20 -10.26
N PRO A 4 -14.24 7.02 -9.45
CA PRO A 4 -14.27 7.58 -8.10
C PRO A 4 -13.13 6.98 -7.27
N ILE A 5 -12.53 7.80 -6.40
CA ILE A 5 -11.48 7.36 -5.48
C ILE A 5 -12.11 6.46 -4.42
N THR A 6 -11.69 5.20 -4.36
CA THR A 6 -12.23 4.20 -3.43
C THR A 6 -11.66 4.34 -2.01
N ALA A 7 -10.39 4.73 -1.88
CA ALA A 7 -9.71 4.95 -0.61
C ALA A 7 -8.45 5.81 -0.82
N VAL A 8 -8.06 6.56 0.22
CA VAL A 8 -6.79 7.29 0.27
C VAL A 8 -6.02 6.81 1.48
N VAL A 9 -4.81 6.32 1.25
CA VAL A 9 -3.94 5.73 2.27
C VAL A 9 -2.68 6.56 2.38
N LYS A 10 -2.30 6.93 3.61
CA LYS A 10 -1.02 7.59 3.89
C LYS A 10 -0.10 6.59 4.57
N LEU A 11 1.06 6.39 3.96
CA LEU A 11 2.10 5.47 4.41
C LEU A 11 3.41 6.22 4.50
N GLN A 12 4.15 5.98 5.58
CA GLN A 12 5.52 6.44 5.72
C GLN A 12 6.42 5.20 5.78
N VAL A 13 7.23 5.02 4.74
CA VAL A 13 8.10 3.87 4.58
C VAL A 13 9.46 4.37 4.10
N PRO A 14 10.58 3.95 4.73
CA PRO A 14 11.92 4.24 4.21
C PRO A 14 12.11 3.63 2.82
N ALA A 15 12.82 4.32 1.93
CA ALA A 15 13.06 3.84 0.57
C ALA A 15 13.75 2.46 0.57
N GLY A 16 13.27 1.52 -0.25
CA GLY A 16 13.80 0.16 -0.32
C GLY A 16 13.57 -0.71 0.93
N GLN A 17 12.78 -0.25 1.92
CA GLN A 17 12.38 -1.03 3.10
C GLN A 17 10.87 -1.25 3.17
N ALA A 18 10.17 -1.25 2.03
CA ALA A 18 8.80 -1.72 1.99
C ALA A 18 8.76 -3.19 2.42
N THR A 19 7.97 -3.50 3.44
CA THR A 19 7.77 -4.87 3.93
C THR A 19 6.29 -5.13 4.13
N PRO A 20 5.82 -6.39 4.08
CA PRO A 20 4.41 -6.73 4.38
C PRO A 20 3.97 -6.44 5.82
N ALA A 21 4.86 -5.88 6.64
CA ALA A 21 4.71 -5.61 8.04
C ALA A 21 3.65 -4.52 8.34
N PRO A 22 3.35 -4.27 9.62
CA PRO A 22 2.18 -3.51 10.07
C PRO A 22 1.98 -2.05 9.60
N PRO A 23 2.88 -1.32 8.91
CA PRO A 23 2.45 -0.10 8.19
C PRO A 23 1.85 -0.40 6.82
N VAL A 24 2.46 -1.27 6.01
CA VAL A 24 2.01 -1.56 4.63
C VAL A 24 0.87 -2.55 4.62
N GLY A 25 0.98 -3.65 5.38
CA GLY A 25 -0.03 -4.71 5.39
C GLY A 25 -1.39 -4.24 5.94
N THR A 26 -1.37 -3.43 7.00
CA THR A 26 -2.60 -2.88 7.60
C THR A 26 -3.26 -1.81 6.72
N ALA A 27 -2.46 -1.06 5.96
CA ALA A 27 -2.97 0.05 5.18
C ALA A 27 -3.39 -0.36 3.77
N LEU A 28 -2.78 -1.40 3.19
CA LEU A 28 -3.11 -1.89 1.85
C LEU A 28 -4.08 -3.09 1.87
N GLY A 29 -4.00 -3.95 2.90
CA GLY A 29 -4.81 -5.17 3.02
C GLY A 29 -6.33 -4.92 2.97
N PRO A 30 -6.88 -3.98 3.77
CA PRO A 30 -8.32 -3.68 3.77
C PRO A 30 -8.85 -3.13 2.44
N HIS A 31 -7.98 -2.59 1.59
CA HIS A 31 -8.35 -2.05 0.29
C HIS A 31 -8.12 -3.03 -0.86
N GLY A 32 -7.73 -4.28 -0.56
CA GLY A 32 -7.47 -5.31 -1.57
C GLY A 32 -6.27 -4.99 -2.46
N VAL A 33 -5.36 -4.12 -2.02
CA VAL A 33 -4.15 -3.78 -2.77
C VAL A 33 -3.12 -4.88 -2.58
N ASN A 34 -2.45 -5.27 -3.67
CA ASN A 34 -1.45 -6.33 -3.64
C ASN A 34 -0.19 -5.89 -2.88
N ILE A 35 -0.08 -6.34 -1.63
CA ILE A 35 1.03 -5.98 -0.71
C ILE A 35 2.39 -6.38 -1.28
N MET A 36 2.51 -7.58 -1.85
CA MET A 36 3.78 -8.10 -2.36
C MET A 36 4.25 -7.36 -3.62
N GLU A 37 3.32 -6.90 -4.44
CA GLU A 37 3.61 -6.07 -5.60
C GLU A 37 4.05 -4.66 -5.18
N PHE A 38 3.37 -4.06 -4.21
CA PHE A 38 3.79 -2.80 -3.61
C PHE A 38 5.20 -2.89 -3.02
N VAL A 39 5.49 -3.94 -2.25
CA VAL A 39 6.81 -4.19 -1.65
C VAL A 39 7.92 -4.36 -2.70
N LYS A 40 7.61 -4.91 -3.88
CA LYS A 40 8.59 -5.05 -4.96
C LYS A 40 8.81 -3.77 -5.76
N GLN A 41 7.82 -2.88 -5.80
CA GLN A 41 7.89 -1.63 -6.58
C GLN A 41 8.44 -0.44 -5.79
N PHE A 42 8.57 -0.56 -4.46
CA PHE A 42 8.89 0.52 -3.53
C PHE A 42 10.21 0.29 -2.78
#